data_AF-A0A9E2Z189-F1
#
_entry.id   AF-A0A9E2Z189-F1
#
_cell.length_a   1.000
_cell.length_b   1.000
_cell.length_c   1.000
_cell.angle_alpha   90.00
_cell.angle_beta   90.00
_cell.angle_gamma   90.00
#
_symmetry.space_group_name_H-M   'P 1'
#
loop_
_entity.id
_entity.type
_entity.pdbx_description
1 polymer ?
#
loop_
_entity_poly.entity_id
_entity_poly.type
_entity_poly.pdbx_seq_one_letter_code
_entity_poly.pdbx_strand_id
1 'polypeptide(L)'
;MFKGVRSSWVAEFVVLSAIWGGSFALIKVAVDGGVAPLWVALWRCLFGALTLWILCLATRTAPSGDRRVWGHAVVVALLFNAVPFALFAYGETHISSVLAGVWNATTPLATLVFVLALVRAERPTVRRLLGL
;
A
#
# COMPACT_ATOMS: atom_id res chain seq x y z
N MET A 1 -4.37 -7.31 25.97
CA MET A 1 -5.14 -6.11 26.40
C MET A 1 -5.50 -5.29 25.16
N PHE A 2 -6.52 -5.72 24.40
CA PHE A 2 -7.13 -4.92 23.34
C PHE A 2 -8.65 -4.95 23.59
N LYS A 3 -9.08 -4.15 24.57
CA LYS A 3 -10.50 -3.94 24.83
C LYS A 3 -10.95 -2.73 24.01
N GLY A 4 -11.98 -2.93 23.19
CA GLY A 4 -13.06 -1.95 23.07
C GLY A 4 -12.90 -0.79 22.09
N VAL A 5 -12.58 -1.05 20.83
CA VAL A 5 -13.04 -0.14 19.76
C VAL A 5 -14.14 -0.88 19.01
N ARG A 6 -15.42 -0.60 19.34
CA ARG A 6 -16.53 -0.80 18.40
C ARG A 6 -16.38 0.27 17.32
N SER A 7 -15.33 0.13 16.51
CA SER A 7 -15.16 0.95 15.34
C SER A 7 -16.31 0.61 14.41
N SER A 8 -17.04 1.62 13.96
CA SER A 8 -17.86 1.43 12.78
C SER A 8 -16.89 1.17 11.64
N TRP A 9 -16.75 -0.09 11.22
CA TRP A 9 -15.89 -0.49 10.10
C TRP A 9 -16.12 0.38 8.86
N VAL A 10 -17.33 0.95 8.71
CA VAL A 10 -17.68 1.93 7.69
C VAL A 10 -16.85 3.21 7.80
N ALA A 11 -16.68 3.75 9.00
CA ALA A 11 -15.88 4.96 9.21
C ALA A 11 -14.40 4.71 8.89
N GLU A 12 -13.83 3.60 9.35
CA GLU A 12 -12.47 3.19 8.97
C GLU A 12 -12.33 3.00 7.47
N PHE A 13 -13.30 2.34 6.84
CA PHE A 13 -13.30 2.12 5.40
C PHE A 13 -13.35 3.43 4.62
N VAL A 14 -14.21 4.37 5.02
CA VAL A 14 -14.32 5.70 4.38
C VAL A 14 -13.03 6.49 4.55
N VAL A 15 -12.46 6.52 5.75
CA VAL A 15 -11.19 7.23 6.02
C VAL A 15 -10.06 6.62 5.21
N LEU A 16 -9.93 5.29 5.22
CA LEU A 16 -8.90 4.59 4.46
C LEU A 16 -9.05 4.82 2.95
N SER A 17 -10.29 4.77 2.45
CA SER A 17 -10.61 5.04 1.04
C SER A 17 -10.28 6.47 0.65
N ALA A 18 -10.54 7.45 1.53
CA ALA A 18 -10.19 8.84 1.31
C ALA A 18 -8.66 9.05 1.30
N ILE A 19 -7.93 8.40 2.21
CA ILE A 19 -6.46 8.46 2.26
C ILE A 19 -5.86 7.87 0.98
N TRP A 20 -6.30 6.68 0.57
CA TRP A 20 -5.79 6.02 -0.63
C TRP A 20 -6.18 6.76 -1.91
N GLY A 21 -7.46 7.14 -2.06
CA GLY A 21 -7.94 7.90 -3.21
C GLY A 21 -7.26 9.27 -3.34
N GLY A 22 -7.16 10.01 -2.22
CA GLY A 22 -6.45 11.29 -2.17
C GLY A 22 -4.95 11.15 -2.46
N SER A 23 -4.33 10.02 -2.08
CA SER A 23 -2.92 9.78 -2.35
C SER A 23 -2.59 9.80 -3.85
N PHE A 24 -3.42 9.22 -4.72
CA PHE A 24 -3.18 9.26 -6.18
C PHE A 24 -3.37 10.68 -6.73
N ALA A 25 -4.35 11.43 -6.22
CA ALA A 25 -4.48 12.84 -6.61
C ALA A 25 -3.23 13.65 -6.25
N LEU A 26 -2.63 13.42 -5.08
CA LEU A 26 -1.39 14.09 -4.66
C LEU A 26 -0.18 13.68 -5.49
N ILE A 27 -0.09 12.42 -5.93
CA ILE A 27 0.95 11.95 -6.86
C ILE A 27 0.83 12.72 -8.17
N LYS A 28 -0.38 12.81 -8.74
CA LYS A 28 -0.64 13.55 -9.99
C LYS A 28 -0.22 15.01 -9.88
N VAL A 29 -0.60 15.67 -8.79
CA VAL A 29 -0.21 17.06 -8.52
C VAL A 29 1.31 17.22 -8.47
N ALA A 30 2.04 16.30 -7.83
CA ALA A 30 3.50 16.35 -7.77
C ALA A 30 4.13 16.17 -9.16
N VAL A 31 3.64 15.19 -9.92
CA VAL A 31 4.13 14.87 -11.27
C VAL A 31 3.84 16.01 -12.25
N ASP A 32 2.62 16.54 -12.26
CA ASP A 32 2.24 17.69 -13.10
C ASP A 32 2.99 18.96 -12.68
N GLY A 33 3.40 19.06 -11.41
CA GLY A 33 4.31 20.09 -10.89
C GLY A 33 5.79 19.88 -11.27
N GLY A 34 6.11 18.87 -12.07
CA GLY A 34 7.46 18.61 -12.59
C GLY A 34 8.36 17.76 -11.69
N VAL A 35 7.81 17.17 -10.62
CA VAL A 35 8.59 16.25 -9.77
C VAL A 35 8.79 14.92 -10.50
N ALA A 36 10.03 14.49 -10.65
CA ALA A 36 10.29 13.22 -11.33
C ALA A 36 9.67 12.04 -10.54
N PRO A 37 9.10 11.02 -11.21
CA PRO A 37 8.39 9.91 -10.56
C PRO A 37 9.18 9.21 -9.45
N LEU A 38 10.49 9.04 -9.64
CA LEU A 38 11.35 8.40 -8.65
C LEU A 38 11.44 9.21 -7.35
N TRP A 39 11.43 10.55 -7.45
CA TRP A 39 11.43 11.43 -6.28
C TRP A 39 10.11 11.35 -5.51
N VAL A 40 8.98 11.20 -6.21
CA VAL A 40 7.68 10.97 -5.56
C VAL A 40 7.71 9.69 -4.74
N ALA A 41 8.21 8.60 -5.32
CA ALA A 41 8.34 7.32 -4.62
C ALA A 41 9.33 7.40 -3.45
N LEU A 42 10.47 8.08 -3.64
CA LEU A 42 11.48 8.27 -2.60
C LEU A 42 10.91 9.01 -1.39
N TRP A 43 10.29 10.16 -1.59
CA TRP A 43 9.71 10.93 -0.49
C TRP A 43 8.59 10.18 0.21
N ARG A 44 7.72 9.50 -0.55
CA ARG A 44 6.66 8.65 0.00
C ARG A 44 7.22 7.56 0.90
N CYS A 45 8.25 6.83 0.44
CA CYS A 45 8.87 5.76 1.22
C CYS A 45 9.66 6.29 2.41
N LEU A 46 10.35 7.42 2.26
CA LEU A 46 11.11 8.04 3.34
C LEU A 46 10.20 8.51 4.47
N PHE A 47 9.12 9.24 4.18
CA PHE A 47 8.19 9.68 5.21
C PHE A 47 7.46 8.52 5.87
N GLY A 48 7.12 7.47 5.11
CA GLY A 48 6.58 6.23 5.68
C GLY A 48 7.56 5.56 6.64
N ALA A 49 8.82 5.43 6.23
CA ALA A 49 9.88 4.85 7.06
C ALA A 49 10.15 5.69 8.32
N LEU A 50 10.23 7.01 8.21
CA LEU A 50 10.39 7.91 9.35
C LEU A 50 9.21 7.80 10.33
N THR A 51 7.99 7.75 9.82
CA THR A 51 6.79 7.57 10.64
C THR A 51 6.83 6.26 11.42
N LEU A 52 7.15 5.15 10.74
CA LEU A 52 7.30 3.85 11.39
C LEU A 52 8.44 3.85 12.40
N TRP A 53 9.56 4.51 12.10
CA TRP A 53 10.70 4.61 13.00
C TRP A 53 10.34 5.39 14.28
N ILE A 54 9.66 6.53 14.14
CA ILE A 54 9.16 7.33 15.27
C ILE A 54 8.19 6.49 16.12
N LEU A 55 7.29 5.73 15.48
CA LEU A 55 6.39 4.83 16.19
C LEU A 55 7.15 3.75 16.96
N CYS A 56 8.17 3.11 16.37
CA CYS A 56 9.00 2.14 17.07
C CYS A 56 9.68 2.74 18.31
N LEU A 57 10.18 3.97 18.22
CA LEU A 57 10.75 4.68 19.36
C LEU A 57 9.68 4.96 20.44
N ALA A 58 8.49 5.43 20.05
CA ALA A 58 7.39 5.74 20.95
C ALA A 58 6.83 4.50 21.66
N THR A 59 6.73 3.37 20.94
CA THR A 59 6.25 2.08 21.48
C THR A 59 7.37 1.26 22.12
N ARG A 60 8.61 1.76 22.13
CA ARG A 60 9.82 1.05 22.58
C ARG A 60 9.97 -0.33 21.93
N THR A 61 9.53 -0.45 20.69
CA THR A 61 9.67 -1.68 19.91
C THR A 61 11.04 -1.69 19.25
N ALA A 62 11.91 -2.59 19.71
CA ALA A 62 13.22 -2.75 19.11
C ALA A 62 13.10 -3.44 17.74
N PRO A 63 13.80 -2.94 16.69
CA PRO A 63 13.89 -3.67 15.44
C PRO A 63 14.62 -5.00 15.64
N SER A 64 14.32 -5.98 14.79
CA SER A 64 14.99 -7.28 14.83
C SER A 64 16.50 -7.12 14.61
N GLY A 65 17.31 -7.81 15.42
CA GLY A 65 18.76 -7.91 15.21
C GLY A 65 19.15 -8.91 14.12
N ASP A 66 18.19 -9.69 13.58
CA ASP A 66 18.46 -10.69 12.56
C ASP A 66 18.58 -10.06 11.16
N ARG A 67 19.77 -10.17 10.55
CA ARG A 67 20.06 -9.70 9.19
C ARG A 67 19.15 -10.35 8.15
N ARG A 68 18.67 -11.57 8.36
CA ARG A 68 17.73 -12.23 7.44
C ARG A 68 16.41 -11.49 7.40
N VAL A 69 15.90 -11.03 8.55
CA VAL A 69 14.65 -10.24 8.61
C VAL A 69 14.79 -8.96 7.80
N TRP A 70 15.94 -8.27 7.92
CA TRP A 70 16.22 -7.08 7.12
C TRP A 70 16.34 -7.38 5.62
N GLY A 71 16.95 -8.51 5.24
CA GLY A 71 16.99 -8.95 3.84
C GLY A 71 15.59 -9.15 3.25
N HIS A 72 14.69 -9.84 3.97
CA HIS A 72 13.30 -10.00 3.56
C HIS A 72 12.56 -8.66 3.54
N ALA A 73 12.79 -7.80 4.53
CA ALA A 73 12.18 -6.47 4.59
C ALA A 73 12.56 -5.60 3.39
N VAL A 74 13.82 -5.66 2.93
CA VAL A 74 14.25 -4.94 1.72
C VAL A 74 13.52 -5.47 0.49
N VAL A 75 13.43 -6.79 0.31
CA VAL A 75 12.71 -7.39 -0.82
C VAL A 75 11.24 -6.97 -0.81
N VAL A 76 10.57 -7.07 0.33
CA VAL A 76 9.16 -6.65 0.48
C VAL A 76 9.01 -5.15 0.26
N ALA A 77 9.88 -4.31 0.82
CA ALA A 77 9.82 -2.86 0.64
C ALA A 77 9.99 -2.46 -0.83
N LEU A 78 10.91 -3.10 -1.56
CA LEU A 78 11.09 -2.85 -2.98
C LEU A 78 9.85 -3.26 -3.78
N LEU A 79 9.35 -4.48 -3.58
CA LEU A 79 8.27 -5.05 -4.39
C LEU A 79 6.89 -4.49 -4.06
N PHE A 80 6.63 -4.11 -2.81
CA PHE A 80 5.32 -3.60 -2.37
C PHE A 80 5.24 -2.09 -2.22
N ASN A 81 6.38 -1.38 -2.12
CA ASN A 81 6.38 0.07 -1.94
C ASN A 81 7.18 0.79 -3.03
N ALA A 82 8.50 0.65 -3.05
CA ALA A 82 9.36 1.53 -3.84
C ALA A 82 9.10 1.39 -5.35
N VAL A 83 9.08 0.15 -5.87
CA VAL A 83 8.84 -0.10 -7.30
C VAL A 83 7.40 0.23 -7.68
N PRO A 84 6.35 -0.26 -6.99
CA PRO A 84 4.98 0.07 -7.35
C PRO A 84 4.71 1.58 -7.33
N PHE A 85 5.13 2.31 -6.30
CA PHE A 85 4.85 3.74 -6.23
C PHE A 85 5.63 4.55 -7.27
N ALA A 86 6.85 4.13 -7.64
CA ALA A 86 7.55 4.73 -8.77
C ALA A 86 6.81 4.48 -10.10
N LEU A 87 6.29 3.27 -10.30
CA LEU A 87 5.50 2.93 -11.47
C LEU A 87 4.14 3.64 -11.51
N PHE A 88 3.48 3.84 -10.36
CA PHE A 88 2.26 4.65 -10.29
C PHE A 88 2.54 6.11 -10.65
N ALA A 89 3.56 6.71 -10.05
CA ALA A 89 3.95 8.09 -10.37
C ALA A 89 4.35 8.25 -11.85
N TYR A 90 5.04 7.25 -12.42
CA TYR A 90 5.34 7.23 -13.85
C TYR A 90 4.09 7.04 -14.70
N GLY A 91 3.21 6.12 -14.33
CA GLY A 91 1.94 5.87 -15.02
C GLY A 91 1.08 7.13 -15.06
N GLU A 92 1.00 7.87 -13.97
CA GLU A 92 0.25 9.12 -13.88
C GLU A 92 0.80 10.26 -14.76
N THR A 93 2.01 10.14 -15.34
CA THR A 93 2.43 11.03 -16.44
C THR A 93 1.62 10.80 -17.73
N HIS A 94 1.02 9.61 -17.89
CA HIS A 94 0.26 9.20 -19.07
C HIS A 94 -1.25 9.04 -18.81
N ILE A 95 -1.64 8.76 -17.56
CA ILE A 95 -3.04 8.52 -17.17
C ILE A 95 -3.49 9.47 -16.05
N SER A 96 -4.81 9.55 -15.84
CA SER A 96 -5.37 10.30 -14.72
C SER A 96 -5.17 9.57 -13.38
N SER A 97 -5.13 10.33 -12.28
CA SER A 97 -5.11 9.79 -10.92
C SER A 97 -6.32 8.90 -10.60
N VAL A 98 -7.48 9.23 -11.18
CA VAL A 98 -8.69 8.39 -11.06
C VAL A 98 -8.45 7.02 -11.67
N LEU A 99 -7.88 6.95 -12.88
CA LEU A 99 -7.59 5.68 -13.53
C LEU A 99 -6.49 4.89 -12.80
N ALA A 100 -5.46 5.58 -12.29
CA ALA A 100 -4.43 4.97 -11.44
C ALA A 100 -5.04 4.33 -10.17
N GLY A 101 -5.96 5.04 -9.51
CA GLY A 101 -6.70 4.53 -8.35
C GLY A 101 -7.58 3.33 -8.69
N VAL A 102 -8.29 3.35 -9.83
CA VAL A 102 -9.09 2.20 -10.31
C VAL A 102 -8.21 0.98 -10.55
N TRP A 103 -7.05 1.15 -11.19
CA TRP A 103 -6.09 0.05 -11.36
C TRP A 103 -5.62 -0.52 -10.03
N ASN A 104 -5.30 0.34 -9.05
CA ASN A 104 -4.94 -0.12 -7.71
C ASN A 104 -6.08 -0.88 -7.02
N ALA A 105 -7.34 -0.45 -7.20
CA ALA A 105 -8.50 -1.12 -6.64
C ALA A 105 -8.73 -2.54 -7.20
N THR A 106 -8.11 -2.91 -8.32
CA THR A 106 -8.14 -4.29 -8.85
C THR A 106 -7.21 -5.27 -8.13
N THR A 107 -6.37 -4.80 -7.19
CA THR A 107 -5.42 -5.64 -6.43
C THR A 107 -6.07 -6.87 -5.80
N PRO A 108 -7.28 -6.81 -5.20
CA PRO A 108 -7.95 -7.99 -4.66
C PRO A 108 -8.28 -9.04 -5.72
N LEU A 109 -8.63 -8.63 -6.94
CA LEU A 109 -8.89 -9.54 -8.07
C LEU A 109 -7.60 -10.24 -8.50
N ALA A 110 -6.50 -9.49 -8.66
CA ALA A 110 -5.20 -10.09 -8.96
C ALA A 110 -4.77 -11.05 -7.84
N THR A 111 -4.96 -10.67 -6.59
CA THR A 111 -4.68 -11.50 -5.41
C THR A 111 -5.47 -12.80 -5.45
N LEU A 112 -6.76 -12.75 -5.79
CA LEU A 112 -7.60 -13.95 -5.95
C LEU A 112 -7.01 -14.92 -7.00
N VAL A 113 -6.59 -14.39 -8.15
CA VAL A 113 -5.96 -15.21 -9.22
C VAL A 113 -4.69 -15.89 -8.70
N PHE A 114 -3.81 -15.16 -8.02
CA PHE A 114 -2.59 -15.72 -7.44
C PHE A 114 -2.87 -16.76 -6.35
N VAL A 115 -3.83 -16.51 -5.46
CA VAL A 115 -4.22 -17.46 -4.41
C VAL A 115 -4.74 -18.76 -5.05
N LEU A 116 -5.64 -18.67 -6.03
CA LEU A 116 -6.16 -19.84 -6.73
C LEU A 116 -5.08 -20.63 -7.47
N ALA A 117 -4.09 -19.95 -8.06
CA ALA A 117 -3.02 -20.58 -8.82
C ALA A 117 -1.93 -21.21 -7.94
N LEU A 118 -1.55 -20.55 -6.84
CA LEU A 118 -0.36 -20.89 -6.04
C LEU A 118 -0.71 -21.55 -4.70
N VAL A 119 -1.87 -21.25 -4.12
CA VAL A 119 -2.28 -21.71 -2.78
C VAL A 119 -3.39 -22.75 -2.90
N ARG A 120 -2.99 -23.98 -3.23
CA ARG A 120 -3.90 -25.14 -3.46
C ARG A 120 -4.79 -25.52 -2.27
N ALA A 121 -4.47 -25.04 -1.07
CA ALA A 121 -5.22 -25.32 0.15
C ALA A 121 -6.39 -24.36 0.40
N GLU A 122 -6.41 -23.17 -0.24
CA GLU A 122 -7.50 -22.20 -0.06
C GLU A 122 -8.56 -22.34 -1.17
N ARG A 123 -9.80 -22.64 -0.76
CA ARG A 123 -10.96 -22.58 -1.65
C ARG A 123 -11.77 -21.30 -1.33
N PRO A 124 -11.83 -20.32 -2.24
CA PRO A 124 -12.61 -19.11 -1.99
C PRO A 124 -14.10 -19.48 -1.88
N THR A 125 -14.75 -18.93 -0.86
CA THR A 125 -16.19 -19.09 -0.67
C THR A 125 -16.96 -18.20 -1.66
N VAL A 126 -18.16 -18.62 -2.06
CA VAL A 126 -19.02 -17.85 -2.98
C VAL A 126 -19.28 -16.43 -2.47
N ARG A 127 -19.40 -16.24 -1.16
CA ARG A 127 -19.56 -14.91 -0.55
C ARG A 127 -18.34 -14.01 -0.73
N ARG A 128 -17.12 -14.55 -0.71
CA ARG A 128 -15.90 -13.78 -1.01
C ARG A 128 -15.80 -13.45 -2.49
N LEU A 129 -16.23 -14.35 -3.37
CA LEU A 129 -16.26 -14.11 -4.81
C LEU A 129 -17.26 -13.02 -5.21
N LEU A 130 -18.45 -12.99 -4.59
CA LEU A 130 -19.48 -11.98 -4.86
C LEU A 130 -19.19 -10.62 -4.20
N GLY A 131 -18.32 -10.58 -3.19
CA GLY A 131 -17.99 -9.37 -2.45
C GLY A 131 -16.69 -8.68 -2.87
N LEU A 132 -15.94 -9.27 -3.80
CA LEU A 132 -14.78 -8.66 -4.47
C LEU A 132 -15.24 -7.78 -5.63
#